data_AF-A0A947HVX6-F1
#
_entry.id   AF-A0A947HVX6-F1
#
_cell.length_a   1.000
_cell.length_b   1.000
_cell.length_c   1.000
_cell.angle_alpha   90.00
_cell.angle_beta   90.00
_cell.angle_gamma   90.00
#
_symmetry.space_group_name_H-M   'P 1'
#
loop_
_entity.id
_entity.type
_entity.pdbx_description
1 polymer ?
#
loop_
_entity_poly.entity_id
_entity_poly.type
_entity_poly.pdbx_seq_one_letter_code
_entity_poly.pdbx_strand_id
1 'polypeptide(L)'
;FVAGVLMAGSISRTWFGATGHSAVAVPILSMSGTADIVGAQEQFDTTAGIDLTWIEIEGACHQTFGLEECDTLPAEEGTHYVETWALAYGRRHILGDLTMDPLLAGTDVVSPKIVVKHHD
;
A
#
# COMPACT_ATOMS: atom_id res chain seq x y z
N PHE A 1 9.30 0.82 -17.32
CA PHE A 1 8.16 0.49 -16.45
C PHE A 1 8.38 1.21 -15.14
N VAL A 2 7.38 1.97 -14.67
CA VAL A 2 7.43 2.71 -13.41
C VAL A 2 6.16 2.37 -12.66
N ALA A 3 6.29 2.11 -11.37
CA ALA A 3 5.18 1.90 -10.43
C ALA A 3 5.54 2.61 -9.12
N GLY A 4 4.53 3.04 -8.37
CA GLY A 4 4.72 3.72 -7.09
C GLY A 4 4.36 2.81 -5.92
N VAL A 5 5.13 2.92 -4.84
CA VAL A 5 4.75 2.36 -3.53
C VAL A 5 4.63 3.52 -2.55
N LEU A 6 3.43 3.71 -2.02
CA LEU A 6 3.12 4.74 -1.04
C LEU A 6 2.90 4.05 0.30
N MET A 7 3.63 4.46 1.34
CA MET A 7 3.54 3.84 2.66
C MET A 7 3.21 4.90 3.70
N ALA A 8 2.28 4.58 4.62
CA ALA A 8 1.92 5.44 5.75
C ALA A 8 1.54 6.88 5.37
N GLY A 9 0.79 7.05 4.27
CA GLY A 9 0.48 8.37 3.73
C GLY A 9 -0.90 8.47 3.11
N SER A 10 -1.27 9.71 2.75
CA SER A 10 -2.48 10.04 2.00
C SER A 10 -2.26 11.25 1.08
N ILE A 11 -3.33 11.68 0.41
CA ILE A 11 -3.30 12.83 -0.51
C ILE A 11 -3.09 14.14 0.26
N SER A 12 -1.97 14.83 -0.01
CA SER A 12 -1.76 16.20 0.46
C SER A 12 -2.48 17.21 -0.43
N ARG A 13 -3.73 17.54 -0.10
CA ARG A 13 -4.52 18.57 -0.83
C ARG A 13 -3.92 19.98 -0.70
N THR A 14 -3.15 20.24 0.36
CA THR A 14 -2.43 21.52 0.54
C THR A 14 -1.33 21.71 -0.50
N TRP A 15 -0.67 20.64 -0.93
CA TRP A 15 0.42 20.70 -1.89
C TRP A 15 -0.04 20.50 -3.33
N PHE A 16 -1.04 19.63 -3.54
CA PHE A 16 -1.46 19.21 -4.88
C PHE A 16 -2.86 19.73 -5.25
N GLY A 17 -3.49 20.57 -4.41
CA GLY A 17 -4.84 21.06 -4.62
C GLY A 17 -5.89 19.95 -4.54
N ALA A 18 -7.11 20.27 -4.99
CA ALA A 18 -8.24 19.34 -4.89
C ALA A 18 -8.07 18.07 -5.75
N THR A 19 -7.42 18.17 -6.91
CA THR A 19 -7.37 17.12 -7.94
C THR A 19 -5.96 16.78 -8.43
N GLY A 20 -4.89 17.31 -7.83
CA GLY A 20 -3.53 17.08 -8.34
C GLY A 20 -3.08 15.61 -8.26
N HIS A 21 -3.61 14.84 -7.31
CA HIS A 21 -3.37 13.39 -7.23
C HIS A 21 -3.91 12.64 -8.47
N SER A 22 -4.96 13.16 -9.12
CA SER A 22 -5.54 12.57 -10.33
C SER A 22 -4.63 12.67 -11.57
N ALA A 23 -3.48 13.37 -11.46
CA ALA A 23 -2.48 13.40 -12.52
C ALA A 23 -1.52 12.20 -12.47
N VAL A 24 -1.57 11.36 -11.43
CA VAL A 24 -0.82 10.10 -11.38
C VAL A 24 -1.31 9.18 -12.49
N ALA A 25 -0.38 8.56 -13.22
CA ALA A 25 -0.69 7.70 -14.37
C ALA A 25 0.13 6.39 -14.37
N VAL A 26 0.67 6.03 -13.21
CA VAL A 26 1.40 4.78 -13.00
C VAL A 26 0.64 3.90 -12.01
N PRO A 27 0.79 2.56 -12.06
CA PRO A 27 0.25 1.68 -11.03
C PRO A 27 0.78 2.05 -9.65
N ILE A 28 -0.08 1.99 -8.64
CA ILE A 28 0.24 2.31 -7.25
C ILE A 28 -0.10 1.13 -6.33
N LEU A 29 0.86 0.76 -5.48
CA LEU A 29 0.61 0.04 -4.24
C LEU A 29 0.59 1.04 -3.08
N SER A 30 -0.55 1.17 -2.42
CA SER A 30 -0.71 1.93 -1.18
C SER A 30 -0.69 0.99 0.02
N MET A 31 0.01 1.37 1.08
CA MET A 31 0.18 0.55 2.28
C MET A 31 -0.11 1.42 3.51
N SER A 32 -1.07 1.01 4.32
CA SER A 32 -1.44 1.71 5.57
C SER A 32 -1.66 0.72 6.71
N GLY A 33 -1.72 1.25 7.93
CA GLY A 33 -2.00 0.48 9.13
C GLY A 33 -3.28 0.94 9.83
N THR A 34 -3.99 0.03 10.51
CA THR A 34 -5.21 0.40 11.24
C THR A 34 -4.94 1.24 12.49
N ALA A 35 -3.69 1.27 12.98
CA ALA A 35 -3.23 2.16 14.05
C ALA A 35 -2.55 3.43 13.53
N ASP A 36 -2.61 3.69 12.21
CA ASP A 36 -2.06 4.88 11.56
C ASP A 36 -3.15 5.66 10.82
N ILE A 37 -3.74 6.68 11.46
CA ILE A 37 -4.85 7.45 10.91
C ILE A 37 -4.30 8.56 9.99
N VAL A 38 -3.92 8.17 8.77
CA VAL A 38 -3.36 9.08 7.75
C VAL A 38 -4.37 9.53 6.69
N GLY A 39 -5.56 8.91 6.63
CA GLY A 39 -6.56 9.19 5.59
C GLY A 39 -6.47 8.27 4.36
N ALA A 40 -5.91 7.07 4.50
CA ALA A 40 -5.77 6.09 3.42
C ALA A 40 -7.12 5.68 2.79
N GLN A 41 -8.19 5.58 3.60
CA GLN A 41 -9.54 5.32 3.09
C GLN A 41 -10.05 6.44 2.18
N GLU A 42 -9.87 7.72 2.57
CA GLU A 42 -10.26 8.85 1.71
C GLU A 42 -9.43 8.87 0.42
N GLN A 43 -8.13 8.57 0.49
CA GLN A 43 -7.30 8.42 -0.71
C GLN A 43 -7.88 7.35 -1.63
N PHE A 44 -8.19 6.17 -1.09
CA PHE A 44 -8.75 5.08 -1.87
C PHE A 44 -10.09 5.45 -2.51
N ASP A 45 -11.01 6.01 -1.73
CA ASP A 45 -12.36 6.37 -2.19
C ASP A 45 -12.38 7.50 -3.23
N THR A 46 -11.34 8.35 -3.25
CA THR A 46 -11.26 9.52 -4.14
C THR A 46 -10.29 9.33 -5.30
N THR A 47 -9.53 8.23 -5.32
CA THR A 47 -8.67 7.86 -6.45
C THR A 47 -9.51 7.16 -7.51
N ALA A 48 -9.32 7.53 -8.78
CA ALA A 48 -10.02 6.90 -9.90
C ALA A 48 -9.15 6.92 -11.17
N GLY A 49 -9.33 5.92 -12.04
CA GLY A 49 -8.69 5.87 -13.35
C GLY A 49 -7.21 5.47 -13.34
N ILE A 50 -6.74 4.86 -12.25
CA ILE A 50 -5.42 4.23 -12.14
C ILE A 50 -5.56 2.85 -11.49
N ASP A 51 -4.63 1.96 -11.82
CA ASP A 51 -4.45 0.68 -11.11
C ASP A 51 -3.92 0.98 -9.70
N LEU A 52 -4.84 0.98 -8.72
CA LEU A 52 -4.52 1.16 -7.30
C LEU A 52 -4.80 -0.14 -6.57
N THR A 53 -3.74 -0.74 -6.02
CA THR A 53 -3.84 -1.75 -4.98
C THR A 53 -3.60 -1.10 -3.62
N TRP A 54 -4.50 -1.30 -2.67
CA TRP A 54 -4.32 -0.87 -1.29
C TRP A 54 -4.30 -2.06 -0.35
N ILE A 55 -3.24 -2.16 0.45
CA ILE A 55 -3.21 -3.06 1.61
C ILE A 55 -3.34 -2.29 2.91
N GLU A 56 -4.18 -2.81 3.80
CA GLU A 56 -4.39 -2.31 5.15
C GLU A 56 -3.95 -3.39 6.15
N ILE A 57 -2.97 -3.06 6.99
CA ILE A 57 -2.37 -3.98 7.96
C ILE A 57 -2.96 -3.71 9.35
N GLU A 58 -3.64 -4.70 9.91
CA GLU A 58 -4.19 -4.64 11.27
C GLU A 58 -3.07 -4.47 12.30
N GLY A 59 -3.21 -3.45 13.15
CA GLY A 59 -2.29 -3.14 14.23
C GLY A 59 -1.02 -2.40 13.81
N ALA A 60 -0.75 -2.21 12.51
CA ALA A 60 0.39 -1.41 12.07
C ALA A 60 0.18 0.08 12.40
N CYS A 61 1.24 0.71 12.91
CA CYS A 61 1.32 2.16 13.13
C CYS A 61 2.28 2.79 12.11
N HIS A 62 2.43 4.11 12.14
CA HIS A 62 3.20 4.86 11.14
C HIS A 62 4.63 4.33 10.96
N GLN A 63 5.29 4.02 12.07
CA GLN A 63 6.67 3.58 12.12
C GLN A 63 6.90 2.16 11.59
N THR A 64 5.84 1.33 11.48
CA THR A 64 5.91 0.01 10.82
C THR A 64 6.48 0.11 9.41
N PHE A 65 6.27 1.24 8.73
CA PHE A 65 6.62 1.42 7.32
C PHE A 65 8.02 2.00 7.06
N GLY A 66 8.87 2.13 8.09
CA GLY A 66 10.25 2.59 7.86
C GLY A 66 11.17 2.74 9.07
N LEU A 67 10.67 2.53 10.30
CA LEU A 67 11.45 2.72 11.53
C LEU A 67 11.51 1.48 12.43
N GLU A 68 10.83 0.37 12.05
CA GLU A 68 10.84 -0.91 12.78
C GLU A 68 10.46 -0.80 14.27
N GLU A 69 9.67 0.21 14.63
CA GLU A 69 9.23 0.47 16.01
C GLU A 69 7.71 0.57 16.02
N CYS A 70 6.99 -0.30 16.71
CA CYS A 70 5.54 -0.17 16.81
C CYS A 70 5.01 -0.94 18.02
N ASP A 71 4.32 -0.27 18.93
CA ASP A 71 3.80 -0.89 20.15
C ASP A 71 2.62 -1.85 19.88
N THR A 72 1.97 -1.69 18.74
CA THR A 72 0.73 -2.40 18.37
C THR A 72 0.96 -3.57 17.41
N LEU A 73 2.16 -3.67 16.82
CA LEU A 73 2.55 -4.76 15.91
C LEU A 73 4.04 -5.07 16.11
N PRO A 74 4.44 -6.33 16.36
CA PRO A 74 5.85 -6.69 16.45
C PRO A 74 6.64 -6.24 15.22
N ALA A 75 7.80 -5.64 15.45
CA ALA A 75 8.64 -5.07 14.40
C ALA A 75 8.94 -6.06 13.26
N GLU A 76 9.38 -7.27 13.60
CA GLU A 76 9.69 -8.32 12.61
C GLU A 76 8.47 -8.73 11.78
N GLU A 77 7.29 -8.81 12.42
CA GLU A 77 6.03 -9.12 11.73
C GLU A 77 5.65 -7.98 10.76
N GLY A 78 5.76 -6.74 11.20
CA GLY A 78 5.52 -5.56 10.38
C GLY A 78 6.47 -5.45 9.18
N THR A 79 7.78 -5.60 9.42
CA THR A 79 8.80 -5.62 8.36
C THR A 79 8.52 -6.72 7.35
N HIS A 80 8.21 -7.94 7.82
CA HIS A 80 7.88 -9.04 6.93
C HIS A 80 6.69 -8.71 6.01
N TYR A 81 5.63 -8.11 6.54
CA TYR A 81 4.49 -7.70 5.73
C TYR A 81 4.85 -6.61 4.73
N VAL A 82 5.55 -5.57 5.17
CA VAL A 82 5.90 -4.44 4.31
C VAL A 82 6.80 -4.89 3.15
N GLU A 83 7.87 -5.62 3.46
CA GLU A 83 8.83 -6.09 2.46
C GLU A 83 8.21 -7.08 1.48
N THR A 84 7.40 -8.03 1.96
CA THR A 84 6.75 -9.03 1.10
C THR A 84 5.95 -8.37 0.00
N TRP A 85 5.12 -7.39 0.35
CA TRP A 85 4.27 -6.69 -0.60
C TRP A 85 5.05 -5.74 -1.52
N ALA A 86 5.98 -4.96 -0.98
CA ALA A 86 6.81 -4.06 -1.78
C ALA A 86 7.67 -4.82 -2.81
N LEU A 87 8.28 -5.94 -2.40
CA LEU A 87 9.09 -6.78 -3.29
C LEU A 87 8.23 -7.53 -4.31
N ALA A 88 7.06 -8.04 -3.92
CA ALA A 88 6.13 -8.66 -4.87
C ALA A 88 5.69 -7.69 -5.96
N TYR A 89 5.36 -6.45 -5.58
CA TYR A 89 4.97 -5.39 -6.52
C TYR A 89 6.13 -5.01 -7.45
N GLY A 90 7.35 -4.88 -6.89
CA GLY A 90 8.57 -4.67 -7.67
C GLY A 90 8.82 -5.80 -8.67
N ARG A 91 8.74 -7.07 -8.25
CA ARG A 91 8.87 -8.24 -9.14
C ARG A 91 7.83 -8.19 -10.27
N ARG A 92 6.58 -7.89 -9.94
CA ARG A 92 5.50 -7.84 -10.93
C ARG A 92 5.69 -6.75 -11.99
N HIS A 93 6.03 -5.53 -11.58
CA HIS A 93 6.06 -4.37 -12.48
C HIS A 93 7.44 -4.08 -13.11
N ILE A 94 8.53 -4.45 -12.44
CA ILE A 94 9.89 -4.24 -12.96
C ILE A 94 10.39 -5.47 -13.71
N LEU A 95 10.16 -6.66 -13.17
CA LEU A 95 10.68 -7.92 -13.74
C LEU A 95 9.64 -8.67 -14.57
N GLY A 96 8.38 -8.22 -14.59
CA GLY A 96 7.30 -8.87 -15.32
C GLY A 96 6.90 -10.23 -14.74
N ASP A 97 7.17 -10.45 -13.45
CA ASP A 97 6.92 -11.72 -12.80
C ASP A 97 5.44 -11.91 -12.45
N LEU A 98 4.71 -12.59 -13.33
CA LEU A 98 3.28 -12.87 -13.18
C LEU A 98 2.98 -13.86 -12.06
N THR A 99 3.98 -14.53 -11.48
CA THR A 99 3.76 -15.43 -10.34
C THR A 99 3.35 -14.68 -9.07
N MET A 100 3.48 -13.35 -9.06
CA MET A 100 3.05 -12.48 -7.97
C MET A 100 1.57 -12.05 -8.05
N ASP A 101 0.89 -12.31 -9.16
CA ASP A 101 -0.52 -11.90 -9.34
C ASP A 101 -1.45 -12.43 -8.24
N PRO A 102 -1.36 -13.70 -7.79
CA PRO A 102 -2.24 -14.19 -6.74
C PRO A 102 -2.07 -13.48 -5.40
N LEU A 103 -0.83 -13.11 -5.04
CA LEU A 103 -0.52 -12.34 -3.84
C LEU A 103 -1.08 -10.93 -3.97
N LEU A 104 -0.78 -10.24 -5.08
CA LEU A 104 -1.20 -8.86 -5.29
C LEU A 104 -2.73 -8.72 -5.40
N ALA A 105 -3.42 -9.74 -5.92
CA ALA A 105 -4.89 -9.83 -5.95
C ALA A 105 -5.52 -10.18 -4.58
N GLY A 106 -4.71 -10.44 -3.55
CA GLY A 106 -5.18 -10.86 -2.22
C GLY A 106 -5.74 -12.27 -2.15
N THR A 107 -5.51 -13.11 -3.17
CA THR A 107 -5.95 -14.52 -3.18
C THR A 107 -4.97 -15.46 -2.46
N ASP A 108 -3.68 -15.13 -2.48
CA ASP A 108 -2.65 -15.77 -1.66
C ASP A 108 -2.44 -14.95 -0.39
N VAL A 109 -2.97 -15.46 0.73
CA VAL A 109 -2.99 -14.72 2.00
C VAL A 109 -1.68 -14.94 2.77
N VAL A 110 -0.91 -13.87 2.94
CA VAL A 110 0.31 -13.85 3.79
C VAL A 110 -0.07 -13.87 5.28
N SER A 111 -1.14 -13.18 5.64
CA SER A 111 -1.63 -13.08 7.02
C SER A 111 -3.10 -12.66 7.04
N PRO A 112 -3.92 -13.16 7.98
CA PRO A 112 -5.29 -12.69 8.18
C PRO A 112 -5.37 -11.21 8.62
N LYS A 113 -4.25 -10.60 9.04
CA LYS A 113 -4.17 -9.17 9.40
C LYS A 113 -4.12 -8.23 8.19
N ILE A 114 -4.05 -8.76 6.97
CA ILE A 114 -3.91 -7.95 5.76
C ILE A 114 -5.23 -7.97 4.99
N VAL A 115 -5.79 -6.79 4.78
CA VAL A 115 -6.94 -6.59 3.89
C VAL A 115 -6.45 -5.95 2.60
N VAL A 116 -6.87 -6.49 1.46
CA VAL A 116 -6.50 -6.01 0.13
C VAL A 116 -7.73 -5.42 -0.54
N LYS A 117 -7.59 -4.22 -1.11
CA LYS A 117 -8.62 -3.49 -1.83
C LYS A 117 -8.05 -3.04 -3.18
N HIS A 118 -8.89 -3.01 -4.21
CA HIS A 118 -8.50 -2.62 -5.56
C HIS A 118 -9.40 -1.54 -6.12
N HIS A 119 -8.81 -0.62 -6.87
CA HIS A 119 -9.51 0.31 -7.74
C HIS A 119 -8.98 0.17 -9.17
N ASP A 120 -9.90 0.12 -10.12
CA ASP A 120 -9.64 0.16 -11.56
C ASP A 120 -9.97 1.55 -12.14
#